data_AF-A0AAU8D6L2-F1
#
_entry.id   AF-A0AAU8D6L2-F1
#
_cell.length_a   1.000
_cell.length_b   1.000
_cell.length_c   1.000
_cell.angle_alpha   90.00
_cell.angle_beta   90.00
_cell.angle_gamma   90.00
#
_symmetry.space_group_name_H-M   'P 1'
#
loop_
_entity.id
_entity.type
_entity.pdbx_description
1 polymer ?
#
loop_
_entity_poly.entity_id
_entity_poly.type
_entity_poly.pdbx_seq_one_letter_code
_entity_poly.pdbx_strand_id
1 'polypeptide(L)'
;MSAEKTRKPTPKRLRDLRRQGQVPQSSEVVSAALTIAFFSLFYASLSGMIDRLEAMILLPVPLLEGDLLSVTQKLLQSYVAELQRMLAPFIGIVLVIGAGANIVQNGPMFTPEAASPALKKLSPSENVKRIVSLRNFVELGKSIGKILILVSVLLLALREGMHALVWTPSCGLSCLRAVTGNLLLVIAIYAGLSFLTVAIADLAFQRRHFTKKNMMSKDETKREYKENNGGPLVIARRKRLHMELLVKGMTSRSRRGPS
;
A
#
# COMPACT_ATOMS: atom_id res chain seq x y z
N MET A 1 17.53 -37.67 -6.20
CA MET A 1 16.11 -37.60 -5.78
C MET A 1 15.85 -36.22 -5.21
N SER A 2 15.11 -35.36 -5.93
CA SER A 2 14.74 -34.03 -5.41
C SER A 2 13.80 -34.22 -4.23
N ALA A 3 14.30 -33.96 -3.01
CA ALA A 3 13.52 -34.08 -1.80
C ALA A 3 12.30 -33.15 -1.86
N GLU A 4 11.11 -33.71 -1.72
CA GLU A 4 9.85 -32.97 -1.83
C GLU A 4 9.74 -31.91 -0.72
N LYS A 5 9.40 -30.68 -1.12
CA LYS A 5 9.31 -29.51 -0.23
C LYS A 5 7.96 -29.49 0.48
N THR A 6 7.90 -30.12 1.65
CA THR A 6 6.66 -30.30 2.43
C THR A 6 6.62 -29.52 3.74
N ARG A 7 7.75 -28.94 4.20
CA ARG A 7 7.83 -28.19 5.47
C ARG A 7 7.69 -26.68 5.23
N LYS A 8 7.04 -25.99 6.16
CA LYS A 8 6.95 -24.51 6.16
C LYS A 8 8.36 -23.91 6.35
N PRO A 9 8.65 -22.74 5.74
CA PRO A 9 9.91 -22.04 5.95
C PRO A 9 10.13 -21.71 7.43
N THR A 10 11.36 -21.89 7.91
CA THR A 10 11.71 -21.53 9.29
C THR A 10 11.79 -20.01 9.48
N PRO A 11 11.78 -19.51 10.73
CA PRO A 11 11.97 -18.09 11.00
C PRO A 11 13.31 -17.53 10.48
N LYS A 12 14.37 -18.35 10.42
CA LYS A 12 15.68 -17.95 9.88
C LYS A 12 15.56 -17.70 8.38
N ARG A 13 15.05 -18.67 7.62
CA ARG A 13 14.77 -18.52 6.17
C ARG A 13 13.91 -17.30 5.85
N LEU A 14 12.86 -17.03 6.63
CA LEU A 14 12.03 -15.83 6.42
C LEU A 14 12.79 -14.53 6.67
N ARG A 15 13.69 -14.48 7.67
CA ARG A 15 14.57 -13.32 7.89
C ARG A 15 15.58 -13.14 6.77
N ASP A 16 16.14 -14.22 6.25
CA ASP A 16 17.11 -14.17 5.15
C ASP A 16 16.46 -13.71 3.85
N LEU A 17 15.26 -14.22 3.53
CA LEU A 17 14.45 -13.73 2.41
C LEU A 17 14.15 -12.23 2.57
N ARG A 18 13.80 -11.80 3.78
CA ARG A 18 13.56 -10.38 4.07
C ARG A 18 14.83 -9.54 3.88
N ARG A 19 16.02 -10.01 4.30
CA ARG A 19 17.30 -9.30 4.07
C ARG A 19 17.62 -9.13 2.58
N GLN A 20 17.23 -10.11 1.77
CA GLN A 20 17.33 -10.06 0.31
C GLN A 20 16.24 -9.21 -0.36
N GLY A 21 15.33 -8.58 0.40
CA GLY A 21 14.22 -7.79 -0.14
C GLY A 21 13.04 -8.61 -0.66
N GLN A 22 12.99 -9.92 -0.38
CA GLN A 22 11.92 -10.80 -0.80
C GLN A 22 10.85 -10.90 0.30
N VAL A 23 9.71 -10.26 0.05
CA VAL A 23 8.51 -10.34 0.90
C VAL A 23 7.26 -10.52 0.05
N PRO A 24 6.19 -11.10 0.61
CA PRO A 24 4.89 -11.08 -0.03
C PRO A 24 4.42 -9.62 -0.15
N GLN A 25 4.05 -9.20 -1.36
CA GLN A 25 3.56 -7.85 -1.62
C GLN A 25 2.30 -7.95 -2.45
N SER A 26 1.23 -7.33 -1.97
CA SER A 26 -0.03 -7.19 -2.70
C SER A 26 -0.14 -5.78 -3.24
N SER A 27 -0.23 -5.65 -4.56
CA SER A 27 -0.52 -4.38 -5.21
C SER A 27 -1.95 -3.93 -4.93
N GLU A 28 -2.88 -4.88 -4.74
CA GLU A 28 -4.28 -4.59 -4.50
C GLU A 28 -4.53 -3.91 -3.16
N VAL A 29 -3.71 -4.20 -2.13
CA VAL A 29 -3.76 -3.47 -0.84
C VAL A 29 -3.42 -1.99 -1.04
N VAL A 30 -2.44 -1.67 -1.90
CA VAL A 30 -2.09 -0.28 -2.22
C VAL A 30 -3.23 0.39 -2.97
N SER A 31 -3.78 -0.28 -3.99
CA SER A 31 -4.92 0.23 -4.75
C SER A 31 -6.14 0.48 -3.86
N ALA A 32 -6.48 -0.43 -2.94
CA ALA A 32 -7.59 -0.23 -2.02
C ALA A 32 -7.38 0.93 -1.05
N ALA A 33 -6.17 1.05 -0.48
CA ALA A 33 -5.84 2.16 0.41
C ALA A 33 -5.93 3.51 -0.33
N LEU A 34 -5.40 3.59 -1.55
CA LEU A 34 -5.49 4.80 -2.39
C LEU A 34 -6.95 5.15 -2.72
N THR A 35 -7.76 4.17 -3.15
CA THR A 35 -9.17 4.39 -3.48
C THR A 35 -9.95 4.90 -2.27
N ILE A 36 -9.81 4.25 -1.11
CA ILE A 36 -10.51 4.65 0.11
C ILE A 36 -10.08 6.05 0.55
N ALA A 37 -8.77 6.33 0.57
CA ALA A 37 -8.25 7.64 0.97
C ALA A 37 -8.67 8.75 0.00
N PHE A 38 -8.62 8.48 -1.32
CA PHE A 38 -9.05 9.42 -2.35
C PHE A 38 -10.52 9.81 -2.16
N PHE A 39 -11.42 8.84 -2.07
CA PHE A 39 -12.84 9.13 -1.92
C PHE A 39 -13.18 9.76 -0.56
N SER A 40 -12.51 9.35 0.51
CA SER A 40 -12.69 9.97 1.83
C SER A 40 -12.27 11.44 1.83
N LEU A 41 -11.12 11.75 1.25
CA LEU A 41 -10.66 13.13 1.09
C LEU A 41 -11.58 13.93 0.17
N PHE A 42 -12.02 13.33 -0.94
CA PHE A 42 -12.88 14.00 -1.90
C PHE A 42 -14.22 14.37 -1.28
N TYR A 43 -14.82 13.44 -0.53
CA TYR A 43 -16.04 13.71 0.22
C TYR A 43 -15.83 14.80 1.27
N ALA A 44 -14.76 14.73 2.07
CA ALA A 44 -14.44 15.74 3.09
C ALA A 44 -14.16 17.13 2.49
N SER A 45 -13.59 17.18 1.28
CA SER A 45 -13.25 18.43 0.58
C SER A 45 -14.38 18.97 -0.29
N LEU A 46 -15.47 18.21 -0.48
CA LEU A 46 -16.50 18.52 -1.47
C LEU A 46 -17.13 19.91 -1.28
N SER A 47 -17.49 20.27 -0.05
CA SER A 47 -18.07 21.58 0.26
C SER A 47 -17.11 22.70 -0.13
N GLY A 48 -15.87 22.64 0.37
CA GLY A 48 -14.84 23.64 0.06
C GLY A 48 -14.45 23.68 -1.42
N MET A 49 -14.54 22.56 -2.14
CA MET A 49 -14.31 22.54 -3.59
C MET A 49 -15.43 23.26 -4.34
N ILE A 50 -16.69 23.07 -3.95
CA ILE A 50 -17.83 23.79 -4.54
C ILE A 50 -17.69 25.29 -4.30
N ASP A 51 -17.39 25.70 -3.05
CA ASP A 51 -17.25 27.13 -2.70
C ASP A 51 -16.10 27.80 -3.47
N ARG A 52 -14.98 27.08 -3.66
CA ARG A 52 -13.86 27.56 -4.47
C ARG A 52 -14.19 27.65 -5.95
N LEU A 53 -14.92 26.67 -6.51
CA LEU A 53 -15.36 26.72 -7.90
C LEU A 53 -16.30 27.92 -8.14
N GLU A 54 -17.22 28.17 -7.22
CA GLU A 54 -18.07 29.36 -7.24
C GLU A 54 -17.24 30.65 -7.20
N ALA A 55 -16.27 30.74 -6.28
CA ALA A 55 -15.36 31.88 -6.21
C ALA A 55 -14.53 32.07 -7.49
N MET A 56 -14.11 30.99 -8.14
CA MET A 56 -13.38 31.05 -9.41
C MET A 56 -14.25 31.58 -10.56
N ILE A 57 -15.55 31.24 -10.60
CA ILE A 57 -16.48 31.77 -11.59
C ILE A 57 -16.69 33.29 -11.41
N LEU A 58 -16.76 33.74 -10.16
CA LEU A 58 -16.98 35.16 -9.83
C LEU A 58 -15.70 36.01 -9.84
N LEU A 59 -14.53 35.37 -9.87
CA LEU A 59 -13.21 36.01 -9.81
C LEU A 59 -13.00 37.12 -10.87
N PRO A 60 -13.48 37.01 -12.13
CA PRO A 60 -13.29 38.05 -13.13
C PRO A 60 -14.10 39.33 -12.91
N VAL A 61 -15.23 39.25 -12.18
CA VAL A 61 -16.18 40.37 -12.00
C VAL A 61 -15.52 41.65 -11.46
N PRO A 62 -14.71 41.62 -10.38
CA PRO A 62 -14.04 42.82 -9.85
C PRO A 62 -12.87 43.31 -10.70
N LEU A 63 -12.46 42.56 -11.73
CA LEU A 63 -11.30 42.86 -12.58
C LEU A 63 -11.68 43.46 -13.94
N LEU A 64 -12.97 43.65 -14.20
CA LEU A 64 -13.48 44.13 -15.50
C LEU A 64 -13.05 45.57 -15.86
N GLU A 65 -12.57 46.35 -14.89
CA GLU A 65 -12.14 47.75 -15.11
C GLU A 65 -10.63 47.92 -15.35
N GLY A 66 -9.84 46.85 -15.34
CA GLY A 66 -8.38 46.89 -15.48
C GLY A 66 -7.83 46.68 -16.90
N ASP A 67 -6.55 47.00 -17.10
CA ASP A 67 -5.84 46.67 -18.34
C ASP A 67 -5.83 45.16 -18.61
N LEU A 68 -6.17 44.77 -19.84
CA LEU A 68 -6.43 43.38 -20.23
C LEU A 68 -5.27 42.44 -19.91
N LEU A 69 -4.02 42.89 -20.13
CA LEU A 69 -2.83 42.09 -19.88
C LEU A 69 -2.65 41.84 -18.38
N SER A 70 -2.79 42.89 -17.56
CA SER A 70 -2.66 42.81 -16.11
C SER A 70 -3.75 41.96 -15.45
N VAL A 71 -4.98 42.05 -15.96
CA VAL A 71 -6.14 41.26 -15.50
C VAL A 71 -5.95 39.78 -15.83
N THR A 72 -5.56 39.48 -17.08
CA THR A 72 -5.35 38.09 -17.53
C THR A 72 -4.24 37.41 -16.72
N GLN A 73 -3.15 38.11 -16.43
CA GLN A 73 -2.05 37.56 -15.62
C GLN A 73 -2.48 37.28 -14.18
N LYS A 74 -3.24 38.19 -13.54
CA LYS A 74 -3.77 37.99 -12.18
C LYS A 74 -4.77 36.84 -12.11
N LEU A 75 -5.65 36.73 -13.10
CA LEU A 75 -6.60 35.62 -13.20
C LEU A 75 -5.87 34.28 -13.36
N LEU A 76 -4.88 34.20 -14.25
CA LEU A 76 -4.09 32.99 -14.45
C LEU A 76 -3.38 32.55 -13.17
N GLN A 77 -2.71 33.47 -12.47
CA GLN A 77 -2.05 33.17 -11.20
C GLN A 77 -3.03 32.67 -10.13
N SER A 78 -4.21 33.30 -10.04
CA SER A 78 -5.24 32.93 -9.07
C SER A 78 -5.83 31.55 -9.38
N TYR A 79 -6.10 31.26 -10.65
CA TYR A 79 -6.60 29.95 -11.07
C TYR A 79 -5.57 28.85 -10.83
N VAL A 80 -4.30 29.08 -11.15
CA VAL A 80 -3.23 28.12 -10.84
C VAL A 80 -3.11 27.89 -9.33
N ALA A 81 -3.18 28.95 -8.52
CA ALA A 81 -3.10 28.84 -7.07
C ALA A 81 -4.30 28.07 -6.46
N GLU A 82 -5.50 28.22 -7.00
CA GLU A 82 -6.66 27.42 -6.58
C GLU A 82 -6.54 25.96 -7.02
N LEU A 83 -6.13 25.70 -8.27
CA LEU A 83 -5.89 24.34 -8.76
C LEU A 83 -4.83 23.62 -7.92
N GLN A 84 -3.73 24.30 -7.58
CA GLN A 84 -2.71 23.76 -6.69
C GLN A 84 -3.28 23.42 -5.31
N ARG A 85 -4.09 24.30 -4.71
CA ARG A 85 -4.71 24.06 -3.40
C ARG A 85 -5.71 22.91 -3.44
N MET A 86 -6.45 22.73 -4.53
CA MET A 86 -7.37 21.61 -4.73
C MET A 86 -6.63 20.29 -4.92
N LEU A 87 -5.54 20.26 -5.71
CA LEU A 87 -4.84 19.02 -6.07
C LEU A 87 -3.78 18.59 -5.06
N ALA A 88 -3.15 19.52 -4.35
CA ALA A 88 -2.09 19.25 -3.36
C ALA A 88 -2.45 18.12 -2.36
N PRO A 89 -3.63 18.10 -1.72
CA PRO A 89 -3.93 17.04 -0.75
C PRO A 89 -4.06 15.66 -1.41
N PHE A 90 -4.55 15.57 -2.66
CA PHE A 90 -4.62 14.32 -3.40
C PHE A 90 -3.23 13.79 -3.79
N ILE A 91 -2.34 14.69 -4.23
CA ILE A 91 -0.94 14.34 -4.49
C ILE A 91 -0.27 13.85 -3.20
N GLY A 92 -0.54 14.53 -2.08
CA GLY A 92 -0.09 14.12 -0.75
C GLY A 92 -0.49 12.68 -0.40
N ILE A 93 -1.75 12.31 -0.64
CA ILE A 93 -2.23 10.93 -0.44
C ILE A 93 -1.44 9.93 -1.29
N VAL A 94 -1.22 10.23 -2.58
CA VAL A 94 -0.48 9.33 -3.47
C VAL A 94 0.96 9.14 -2.99
N LEU A 95 1.63 10.21 -2.56
CA LEU A 95 2.99 10.15 -2.03
C LEU A 95 3.05 9.36 -0.72
N VAL A 96 2.16 9.66 0.24
CA VAL A 96 2.15 9.04 1.57
C VAL A 96 1.80 7.56 1.47
N ILE A 97 0.72 7.21 0.74
CA ILE A 97 0.30 5.82 0.60
C ILE A 97 1.25 5.07 -0.33
N GLY A 98 1.71 5.67 -1.43
CA GLY A 98 2.65 5.04 -2.35
C GLY A 98 3.97 4.67 -1.69
N ALA A 99 4.54 5.57 -0.87
CA ALA A 99 5.76 5.30 -0.11
C ALA A 99 5.50 4.40 1.12
N GLY A 100 4.39 4.62 1.82
CA GLY A 100 4.08 3.98 3.10
C GLY A 100 3.46 2.60 3.00
N ALA A 101 2.78 2.25 1.89
CA ALA A 101 2.01 1.00 1.81
C ALA A 101 2.90 -0.25 1.92
N ASN A 102 4.15 -0.18 1.47
CA ASN A 102 5.12 -1.27 1.66
C ASN A 102 5.50 -1.45 3.13
N ILE A 103 5.67 -0.34 3.84
CA ILE A 103 5.98 -0.33 5.28
C ILE A 103 4.79 -0.88 6.07
N VAL A 104 3.56 -0.54 5.70
CA VAL A 104 2.36 -1.07 6.37
C VAL A 104 2.19 -2.57 6.12
N GLN A 105 2.39 -3.03 4.87
CA GLN A 105 2.20 -4.45 4.53
C GLN A 105 3.24 -5.36 5.19
N ASN A 106 4.50 -4.92 5.24
CA ASN A 106 5.63 -5.78 5.58
C ASN A 106 6.46 -5.28 6.76
N GLY A 107 6.23 -4.07 7.27
CA GLY A 107 7.10 -3.38 8.22
C GLY A 107 8.31 -2.72 7.53
N PRO A 108 9.06 -1.86 8.24
CA PRO A 108 10.28 -1.26 7.70
C PRO A 108 11.29 -2.35 7.33
N MET A 109 12.02 -2.15 6.24
CA MET A 109 12.99 -3.10 5.73
C MET A 109 14.21 -2.38 5.21
N PHE A 110 15.37 -2.72 5.78
CA PHE A 110 16.66 -2.22 5.34
C PHE A 110 17.40 -3.35 4.64
N THR A 111 17.54 -3.25 3.31
CA THR A 111 18.10 -4.31 2.46
C THR A 111 19.20 -3.75 1.57
N PRO A 112 20.41 -3.52 2.11
CA PRO A 112 21.55 -3.04 1.32
C PRO A 112 21.90 -4.02 0.18
N GLU A 113 21.69 -5.32 0.40
CA GLU A 113 21.87 -6.36 -0.63
C GLU A 113 20.94 -6.16 -1.85
N ALA A 114 19.71 -5.68 -1.63
CA ALA A 114 18.76 -5.42 -2.72
C ALA A 114 19.10 -4.16 -3.53
N ALA A 115 19.86 -3.22 -2.93
CA ALA A 115 20.36 -2.01 -3.58
C ALA A 115 21.63 -2.25 -4.41
N SER A 116 22.24 -3.45 -4.31
CA SER A 116 23.37 -3.80 -5.17
C SER A 116 22.92 -3.92 -6.64
N PRO A 117 23.66 -3.34 -7.60
CA PRO A 117 23.36 -3.49 -9.02
C PRO A 117 23.62 -4.94 -9.45
N ALA A 118 22.60 -5.78 -9.29
CA ALA A 118 22.66 -7.15 -9.76
C ALA A 118 22.56 -7.16 -11.29
N LEU A 119 23.69 -7.24 -11.99
CA LEU A 119 23.78 -7.36 -13.46
C LEU A 119 22.91 -8.49 -14.03
N LYS A 120 22.58 -9.51 -13.22
CA LYS A 120 21.63 -10.58 -13.57
C LYS A 120 20.16 -10.10 -13.73
N LYS A 121 19.76 -8.93 -13.22
CA LYS A 121 18.38 -8.40 -13.37
C LYS A 121 18.13 -7.66 -14.69
N LEU A 122 19.17 -7.47 -15.52
CA LEU A 122 19.12 -6.68 -16.76
C LEU A 122 19.01 -7.53 -18.03
N SER A 123 18.84 -8.85 -17.94
CA SER A 123 18.67 -9.72 -19.12
C SER A 123 17.36 -9.36 -19.86
N PRO A 124 17.41 -8.84 -21.10
CA PRO A 124 16.21 -8.43 -21.83
C PRO A 124 15.26 -9.61 -22.08
N SER A 125 15.81 -10.81 -22.28
CA SER A 125 15.07 -12.04 -22.55
C SER A 125 14.26 -12.55 -21.35
N GLU A 126 14.76 -12.44 -20.12
CA GLU A 126 13.99 -12.81 -18.93
C GLU A 126 12.92 -11.77 -18.62
N ASN A 127 13.17 -10.49 -18.90
CA ASN A 127 12.16 -9.43 -18.76
C ASN A 127 11.00 -9.61 -19.74
N VAL A 128 11.26 -9.98 -21.01
CA VAL A 128 10.19 -10.30 -21.97
C VAL A 128 9.37 -11.52 -21.52
N LYS A 129 10.02 -12.60 -21.07
CA LYS A 129 9.30 -13.78 -20.51
C LYS A 129 8.51 -13.44 -19.25
N ARG A 130 8.97 -12.49 -18.45
CA ARG A 130 8.27 -12.01 -17.26
C ARG A 130 7.03 -11.18 -17.64
N ILE A 131 7.12 -10.37 -18.70
CA ILE A 131 5.99 -9.61 -19.25
C ILE A 131 4.94 -10.54 -19.85
N VAL A 132 5.35 -11.57 -20.60
CA VAL A 132 4.46 -12.59 -21.18
C VAL A 132 4.35 -13.81 -20.24
N SER A 133 4.16 -13.55 -18.95
CA SER A 133 3.97 -14.62 -17.97
C SER A 133 2.49 -14.79 -17.61
N LEU A 134 2.11 -16.01 -17.22
CA LEU A 134 0.75 -16.32 -16.74
C LEU A 134 0.31 -15.39 -15.60
N ARG A 135 1.28 -14.89 -14.82
CA ARG A 135 1.06 -13.91 -13.75
C ARG A 135 0.52 -12.59 -14.29
N ASN A 136 1.07 -12.07 -15.39
CA ASN A 136 0.60 -10.81 -15.98
C ASN A 136 -0.81 -10.94 -16.53
N PHE A 137 -1.16 -12.07 -17.13
CA PHE A 137 -2.55 -12.33 -17.56
C PHE A 137 -3.54 -12.33 -16.38
N VAL A 138 -3.15 -12.92 -15.24
CA VAL A 138 -3.97 -12.86 -14.00
C VAL A 138 -4.09 -11.42 -13.49
N GLU A 139 -3.00 -10.64 -13.51
CA GLU A 139 -3.03 -9.22 -13.11
C GLU A 139 -3.90 -8.36 -14.04
N LEU A 140 -3.88 -8.63 -15.35
CA LEU A 140 -4.77 -8.01 -16.33
C LEU A 140 -6.24 -8.36 -16.06
N GLY A 141 -6.54 -9.65 -15.84
CA GLY A 141 -7.89 -10.11 -15.49
C GLY A 141 -8.43 -9.43 -14.23
N LYS A 142 -7.60 -9.30 -13.19
CA LYS A 142 -7.95 -8.53 -11.98
C LYS A 142 -8.22 -7.06 -12.29
N SER A 143 -7.43 -6.46 -13.17
CA SER A 143 -7.60 -5.05 -13.54
C SER A 143 -8.89 -4.81 -14.32
N ILE A 144 -9.23 -5.68 -15.26
CA ILE A 144 -10.52 -5.65 -15.98
C ILE A 144 -11.68 -5.83 -14.99
N GLY A 145 -11.58 -6.80 -14.08
CA GLY A 145 -12.59 -7.01 -13.04
C GLY A 145 -12.82 -5.77 -12.18
N LYS A 146 -11.76 -5.07 -11.77
CA LYS A 146 -11.87 -3.80 -11.04
C LYS A 146 -12.58 -2.72 -11.83
N ILE A 147 -12.28 -2.58 -13.13
CA ILE A 147 -12.96 -1.61 -14.00
C ILE A 147 -14.44 -1.95 -14.10
N LEU A 148 -14.80 -3.22 -14.33
CA LEU A 148 -16.20 -3.65 -14.40
C LEU A 148 -16.96 -3.38 -13.10
N ILE A 149 -16.33 -3.64 -11.95
CA ILE A 149 -16.89 -3.30 -10.64
C ILE A 149 -17.15 -1.79 -10.53
N LEU A 150 -16.15 -0.95 -10.85
CA LEU A 150 -16.30 0.50 -10.77
C LEU A 150 -17.39 1.03 -11.71
N VAL A 151 -17.43 0.54 -12.95
CA VAL A 151 -18.46 0.90 -13.94
C VAL A 151 -19.83 0.49 -13.42
N SER A 152 -19.97 -0.72 -12.87
CA SER A 152 -21.26 -1.20 -12.33
C SER A 152 -21.73 -0.34 -11.16
N VAL A 153 -20.83 -0.03 -10.22
CA VAL A 153 -21.12 0.85 -9.08
C VAL A 153 -21.52 2.24 -9.57
N LEU A 154 -20.79 2.80 -10.53
CA LEU A 154 -21.09 4.11 -11.10
C LEU A 154 -22.46 4.12 -11.80
N LEU A 155 -22.77 3.10 -12.61
CA LEU A 155 -24.05 3.01 -13.31
C LEU A 155 -25.23 2.88 -12.34
N LEU A 156 -25.09 2.09 -11.27
CA LEU A 156 -26.11 1.97 -10.23
C LEU A 156 -26.30 3.30 -9.48
N ALA A 157 -25.20 3.91 -9.04
CA ALA A 157 -25.22 5.19 -8.36
C ALA A 157 -25.85 6.28 -9.23
N LEU A 158 -25.49 6.34 -10.52
CA LEU A 158 -26.10 7.26 -11.47
C LEU A 158 -27.58 6.98 -11.66
N ARG A 159 -28.00 5.71 -11.81
CA ARG A 159 -29.42 5.38 -11.98
C ARG A 159 -30.27 5.83 -10.79
N GLU A 160 -29.78 5.61 -9.57
CA GLU A 160 -30.47 6.07 -8.36
C GLU A 160 -30.42 7.60 -8.21
N GLY A 161 -29.27 8.20 -8.51
CA GLY A 161 -29.05 9.64 -8.44
C GLY A 161 -29.74 10.42 -9.57
N MET A 162 -30.07 9.79 -10.70
CA MET A 162 -30.62 10.44 -11.89
C MET A 162 -31.96 11.12 -11.60
N HIS A 163 -32.83 10.48 -10.81
CA HIS A 163 -34.07 11.11 -10.39
C HIS A 163 -33.79 12.39 -9.62
N ALA A 164 -32.87 12.38 -8.66
CA ALA A 164 -32.52 13.58 -7.90
C ALA A 164 -31.80 14.64 -8.75
N LEU A 165 -30.92 14.24 -9.67
CA LEU A 165 -30.19 15.10 -10.59
C LEU A 165 -31.13 15.87 -11.53
N VAL A 166 -32.18 15.25 -12.05
CA VAL A 166 -33.14 15.93 -12.95
C VAL A 166 -33.85 17.09 -12.25
N TRP A 167 -34.08 17.00 -10.94
CA TRP A 167 -34.70 18.07 -10.15
C TRP A 167 -33.70 19.06 -9.53
N THR A 168 -32.38 18.84 -9.66
CA THR A 168 -31.38 19.77 -9.09
C THR A 168 -31.45 21.21 -9.63
N PRO A 169 -31.73 21.46 -10.93
CA PRO A 169 -31.81 22.83 -11.44
C PRO A 169 -32.91 23.68 -10.78
N SER A 170 -33.99 23.05 -10.30
CA SER A 170 -35.14 23.74 -9.70
C SER A 170 -34.93 24.12 -8.22
N CYS A 171 -33.97 23.52 -7.52
CA CYS A 171 -33.70 23.77 -6.09
C CYS A 171 -32.36 24.48 -5.81
N GLY A 172 -31.61 24.86 -6.86
CA GLY A 172 -30.40 25.66 -6.75
C GLY A 172 -29.17 24.91 -6.19
N LEU A 173 -28.13 25.68 -5.84
CA LEU A 173 -26.77 25.17 -5.54
C LEU A 173 -26.71 24.30 -4.28
N SER A 174 -27.56 24.57 -3.28
CA SER A 174 -27.69 23.80 -2.05
C SER A 174 -28.17 22.36 -2.31
N CYS A 175 -29.07 22.20 -3.26
CA CYS A 175 -29.61 20.92 -3.68
C CYS A 175 -28.56 20.11 -4.47
N LEU A 176 -27.83 20.77 -5.37
CA LEU A 176 -26.70 20.17 -6.09
C LEU A 176 -25.65 19.62 -5.12
N ARG A 177 -25.28 20.40 -4.10
CA ARG A 177 -24.34 19.98 -3.05
C ARG A 177 -24.79 18.70 -2.34
N ALA A 178 -26.07 18.62 -1.95
CA ALA A 178 -26.62 17.45 -1.27
C ALA A 178 -26.67 16.20 -2.17
N VAL A 179 -27.13 16.35 -3.41
CA VAL A 179 -27.23 15.25 -4.38
C VAL A 179 -25.84 14.72 -4.76
N THR A 180 -24.91 15.60 -5.11
CA THR A 180 -23.53 15.22 -5.43
C THR A 180 -22.83 14.59 -4.23
N GLY A 181 -23.03 15.12 -3.02
CA GLY A 181 -22.47 14.55 -1.80
C GLY A 181 -22.95 13.13 -1.52
N ASN A 182 -24.26 12.89 -1.64
CA ASN A 182 -24.83 11.55 -1.46
C ASN A 182 -24.32 10.58 -2.53
N LEU A 183 -24.31 11.00 -3.80
CA LEU A 183 -23.81 10.19 -4.89
C LEU A 183 -22.33 9.80 -4.69
N LEU A 184 -21.50 10.75 -4.28
CA LEU A 184 -20.09 10.50 -3.99
C LEU A 184 -19.90 9.56 -2.81
N LEU A 185 -20.71 9.69 -1.76
CA LEU A 185 -20.65 8.80 -0.60
C LEU A 185 -21.03 7.36 -0.99
N VAL A 186 -22.08 7.18 -1.79
CA VAL A 186 -22.49 5.87 -2.31
C VAL A 186 -21.36 5.24 -3.12
N ILE A 187 -20.80 5.98 -4.08
CA ILE A 187 -19.67 5.50 -4.90
C ILE A 187 -18.47 5.16 -4.02
N ALA A 188 -18.14 6.02 -3.05
CA ALA A 188 -17.03 5.83 -2.13
C ALA A 188 -17.15 4.52 -1.33
N ILE A 189 -18.34 4.23 -0.78
CA ILE A 189 -18.59 3.03 0.01
C ILE A 189 -18.48 1.79 -0.86
N TYR A 190 -19.18 1.74 -2.00
CA TYR A 190 -19.17 0.55 -2.85
C TYR A 190 -17.81 0.31 -3.51
N ALA A 191 -17.14 1.36 -4.00
CA ALA A 191 -15.78 1.25 -4.52
C ALA A 191 -14.79 0.84 -3.41
N GLY A 192 -14.90 1.43 -2.22
CA GLY A 192 -14.07 1.09 -1.07
C GLY A 192 -14.21 -0.37 -0.65
N LEU A 193 -15.45 -0.85 -0.46
CA LEU A 193 -15.74 -2.22 -0.05
C LEU A 193 -15.29 -3.25 -1.09
N SER A 194 -15.53 -2.98 -2.38
CA SER A 194 -15.13 -3.88 -3.45
C SER A 194 -13.60 -4.00 -3.56
N PHE A 195 -12.89 -2.87 -3.55
CA PHE A 195 -11.42 -2.86 -3.59
C PHE A 195 -10.83 -3.48 -2.33
N LEU A 196 -11.42 -3.23 -1.15
CA LEU A 196 -10.99 -3.85 0.09
C LEU A 196 -11.13 -5.39 0.03
N THR A 197 -12.24 -5.88 -0.52
CA THR A 197 -12.48 -7.32 -0.69
C THR A 197 -11.44 -7.96 -1.61
N VAL A 198 -11.17 -7.33 -2.77
CA VAL A 198 -10.12 -7.77 -3.71
C VAL A 198 -8.74 -7.73 -3.06
N ALA A 199 -8.44 -6.68 -2.29
CA ALA A 199 -7.18 -6.54 -1.58
C ALA A 199 -6.95 -7.62 -0.52
N ILE A 200 -7.97 -7.95 0.27
CA ILE A 200 -7.88 -9.01 1.28
C ILE A 200 -7.63 -10.36 0.61
N ALA A 201 -8.37 -10.66 -0.47
CA ALA A 201 -8.20 -11.90 -1.22
C ALA A 201 -6.80 -12.01 -1.85
N ASP A 202 -6.32 -10.93 -2.49
CA ASP A 202 -4.99 -10.90 -3.10
C ASP A 202 -3.89 -10.98 -2.05
N LEU A 203 -3.99 -10.27 -0.92
CA LEU A 203 -3.03 -10.36 0.18
C LEU A 203 -2.94 -11.79 0.74
N ALA A 204 -4.07 -12.45 0.95
CA ALA A 204 -4.11 -13.83 1.40
C ALA A 204 -3.47 -14.78 0.36
N PHE A 205 -3.77 -14.58 -0.92
CA PHE A 205 -3.17 -15.34 -2.02
C PHE A 205 -1.66 -15.14 -2.07
N GLN A 206 -1.16 -13.90 -2.05
CA GLN A 206 0.27 -13.58 -2.10
C GLN A 206 1.02 -14.16 -0.89
N ARG A 207 0.46 -14.07 0.32
CA ARG A 207 1.07 -14.68 1.52
C ARG A 207 1.14 -16.20 1.42
N ARG A 208 0.06 -16.86 0.97
CA ARG A 208 0.04 -18.32 0.75
C ARG A 208 1.02 -18.74 -0.34
N HIS A 209 1.03 -18.04 -1.47
CA HIS A 209 1.91 -18.31 -2.59
C HIS A 209 3.38 -18.11 -2.21
N PHE A 210 3.71 -17.03 -1.49
CA PHE A 210 5.05 -16.78 -0.96
C PHE A 210 5.51 -17.90 -0.02
N THR A 211 4.63 -18.35 0.89
CA THR A 211 4.93 -19.45 1.81
C THR A 211 5.16 -20.75 1.06
N LYS A 212 4.28 -21.09 0.10
CA LYS A 212 4.38 -22.32 -0.72
C LYS A 212 5.66 -22.35 -1.55
N LYS A 213 6.00 -21.23 -2.20
CA LYS A 213 7.23 -21.08 -3.00
C LYS A 213 8.50 -21.29 -2.17
N ASN A 214 8.47 -20.91 -0.90
CA ASN A 214 9.60 -20.97 0.02
C ASN A 214 9.55 -22.17 0.97
N MET A 215 8.72 -23.18 0.70
CA MET A 215 8.71 -24.44 1.46
C MET A 215 10.06 -25.14 1.40
N MET A 216 10.35 -25.91 2.45
CA MET A 216 11.61 -26.59 2.67
C MET A 216 11.42 -28.10 2.62
N SER A 217 12.46 -28.83 2.22
CA SER A 217 12.49 -30.28 2.41
C SER A 217 12.78 -30.63 3.88
N LYS A 218 12.51 -31.88 4.27
CA LYS A 218 12.86 -32.38 5.62
C LYS A 218 14.36 -32.25 5.89
N ASP A 219 15.20 -32.49 4.89
CA ASP A 219 16.66 -32.43 5.02
C ASP A 219 17.17 -31.00 5.11
N GLU A 220 16.63 -30.07 4.30
CA GLU A 220 16.94 -28.64 4.42
C GLU A 220 16.60 -28.13 5.83
N THR A 221 15.42 -28.49 6.35
CA THR A 221 14.98 -28.08 7.69
C THR A 221 15.91 -28.62 8.78
N LYS A 222 16.32 -29.89 8.69
CA LYS A 222 17.27 -30.50 9.63
C LYS A 222 18.64 -29.83 9.59
N ARG A 223 19.15 -29.52 8.39
CA ARG A 223 20.43 -28.81 8.22
C ARG A 223 20.37 -27.42 8.86
N GLU A 224 19.29 -26.68 8.60
CA GLU A 224 19.11 -25.34 9.15
C GLU A 224 18.99 -25.36 10.69
N TYR A 225 18.34 -26.38 11.27
CA TYR A 225 18.32 -26.58 12.72
C TYR A 225 19.71 -26.87 13.31
N LYS A 226 20.54 -27.65 12.61
CA LYS A 226 21.93 -27.94 13.04
C LYS A 226 22.81 -26.70 12.96
N GLU A 227 22.69 -25.90 11.90
CA GLU A 227 23.43 -24.63 11.77
C GLU A 227 23.00 -23.62 12.84
N ASN A 228 21.69 -23.50 13.09
CA ASN A 228 21.16 -22.44 13.95
C ASN A 228 21.37 -22.72 15.44
N ASN A 229 21.40 -24.00 15.85
CA ASN A 229 21.74 -24.38 17.24
C ASN A 229 23.26 -24.43 17.48
N GLY A 230 24.06 -24.24 16.41
CA GLY A 230 25.47 -24.57 16.39
C GLY A 230 25.69 -26.08 16.54
N GLY A 231 26.71 -26.63 15.91
CA GLY A 231 27.05 -28.04 16.09
C GLY A 231 27.19 -28.41 17.58
N PRO A 232 27.19 -29.70 17.95
CA PRO A 232 27.27 -30.15 19.35
C PRO A 232 28.36 -29.45 20.18
N LEU A 233 29.48 -29.06 19.54
CA LEU A 233 30.55 -28.26 20.12
C LEU A 233 30.12 -26.86 20.61
N VAL A 234 29.25 -26.16 19.87
CA VAL A 234 28.76 -24.81 20.24
C VAL A 234 27.80 -24.88 21.42
N ILE A 235 26.93 -25.89 21.45
CA ILE A 235 26.02 -26.16 22.57
C ILE A 235 26.82 -26.52 23.83
N ALA A 236 27.83 -27.39 23.71
CA ALA A 236 28.73 -27.75 24.81
C ALA A 236 29.50 -26.53 25.33
N ARG A 237 29.98 -25.66 24.44
CA ARG A 237 30.66 -24.42 24.81
C ARG A 237 29.72 -23.45 25.53
N ARG A 238 28.47 -23.30 25.08
CA ARG A 238 27.43 -22.49 25.74
C ARG A 238 27.13 -23.01 27.15
N LYS A 239 27.00 -24.32 27.33
CA LYS A 239 26.81 -24.95 28.65
C LYS A 239 28.00 -24.70 29.57
N ARG A 240 29.24 -24.88 29.08
CA ARG A 240 30.46 -24.59 29.85
C ARG A 240 30.50 -23.14 30.34
N LEU A 241 30.26 -22.19 29.43
CA LEU A 241 30.27 -20.77 29.77
C LEU A 241 29.19 -20.41 30.80
N HIS A 242 27.99 -20.99 30.67
CA HIS A 242 26.90 -20.77 31.63
C HIS A 242 27.27 -21.29 33.03
N MET A 243 27.91 -22.46 33.12
CA MET A 243 28.38 -23.00 34.39
C MET A 243 29.50 -22.16 35.00
N GLU A 244 30.46 -21.66 34.21
CA GLU A 244 31.50 -20.75 34.70
C GLU A 244 30.91 -19.44 35.26
N LEU A 245 29.88 -18.89 34.61
CA LEU A 245 29.18 -17.70 35.09
C LEU A 245 28.41 -17.95 36.39
N LEU A 246 27.76 -19.10 36.54
CA LEU A 246 27.08 -19.49 37.79
C LEU A 246 28.08 -19.67 38.93
N VAL A 247 29.23 -20.31 38.68
CA VAL A 247 30.30 -20.49 39.67
C VAL A 247 30.92 -19.15 40.07
N LYS A 248 31.16 -18.24 39.12
CA LYS A 248 31.59 -16.85 39.40
C LYS A 248 30.52 -16.05 40.17
N GLY A 249 29.24 -16.27 39.88
CA GLY A 249 28.13 -15.66 40.62
C GLY A 249 28.05 -16.14 42.07
N MET A 250 28.31 -17.42 42.33
CA MET A 250 28.30 -17.98 43.68
C MET A 250 29.52 -17.52 44.50
N THR A 251 30.70 -17.48 43.91
CA THR A 251 31.93 -17.02 44.60
C THR A 251 31.90 -15.51 44.91
N SER A 252 31.29 -14.70 44.05
CA SER A 252 31.09 -13.27 44.32
C SER A 252 30.01 -12.98 45.38
N ARG A 253 28.98 -13.83 45.47
CA ARG A 253 27.92 -13.75 46.50
C ARG A 253 28.41 -14.22 47.88
N SER A 254 29.29 -15.22 47.93
CA SER A 254 29.95 -15.68 49.17
C SER A 254 30.96 -14.66 49.73
N ARG A 255 31.56 -13.81 48.89
CA ARG A 255 32.46 -12.71 49.34
C ARG A 255 31.72 -11.48 49.87
N ARG A 256 30.41 -11.36 49.66
CA ARG A 256 29.55 -10.35 50.28
C ARG A 256 28.70 -11.02 51.37
N GLY A 257 29.36 -11.46 52.45
CA GLY A 257 28.68 -11.88 53.67
C GLY A 257 28.03 -10.67 54.37
N PRO A 258 26.97 -10.90 55.17
CA PRO A 258 26.10 -9.85 55.70
C PRO A 258 26.84 -8.95 56.70
N SER A 259 26.76 -7.64 56.50
CA SER A 259 26.92 -6.63 57.55
C SER A 259 25.62 -6.50 58.35
#